data_AF-A0A290DQK7-F1
#
_entry.id   AF-A0A290DQK7-F1
#
_cell.length_a   1.000
_cell.length_b   1.000
_cell.length_c   1.000
_cell.angle_alpha   90.00
_cell.angle_beta   90.00
_cell.angle_gamma   90.00
#
_symmetry.space_group_name_H-M   'P 1'
#
loop_
_entity.id
_entity.type
_entity.pdbx_description
1 polymer ?
#
loop_
_entity_poly.entity_id
_entity_poly.type
_entity_poly.pdbx_seq_one_letter_code
_entity_poly.pdbx_strand_id
1 'polypeptide(L)' 'MADHVTPNLPSRDFDVTEAFYAKLGFATSWKDRGWMILQRGGLQLEFFPYPDLDPATS' A
#
# COMPACT_ATOMS: atom_id res chain seq x y z
N MET A 1 10.35 20.95 4.52
CA MET A 1 9.86 19.67 3.96
C MET A 1 10.80 19.30 2.83
N ALA A 2 11.37 18.10 2.84
CA ALA A 2 12.20 17.64 1.74
C ALA A 2 11.31 16.93 0.70
N ASP A 3 11.67 17.07 -0.58
CA ASP A 3 11.00 16.34 -1.65
C ASP A 3 11.22 14.83 -1.45
N HIS A 4 10.21 14.04 -1.80
CA HIS A 4 10.25 12.58 -1.71
C HIS A 4 9.49 11.95 -2.87
N VAL A 5 9.82 10.69 -3.15
CA VAL A 5 9.14 9.85 -4.14
C VAL A 5 8.60 8.62 -3.43
N THR A 6 7.42 8.16 -3.84
CA THR A 6 6.73 7.03 -3.22
C THR A 6 6.40 5.98 -4.29
N PRO A 7 6.56 4.68 -3.99
CA PRO A 7 6.17 3.63 -4.91
C PRO A 7 4.64 3.51 -4.98
N ASN A 8 4.12 3.16 -6.16
CA ASN A 8 2.73 2.76 -6.34
C ASN A 8 2.68 1.26 -6.65
N LEU A 9 2.14 0.49 -5.72
CA LEU A 9 2.14 -0.97 -5.75
C LEU A 9 0.74 -1.50 -6.03
N PRO A 10 0.59 -2.62 -6.76
CA PRO A 10 -0.71 -3.25 -6.91
C PRO A 10 -1.12 -3.95 -5.61
N SER A 11 -2.42 -3.94 -5.30
CA SER A 11 -3.00 -4.79 -4.25
C SER A 11 -4.27 -5.45 -4.75
N ARG A 12 -4.35 -6.76 -4.55
CA ARG A 12 -5.57 -7.53 -4.89
C ARG A 12 -6.71 -7.29 -3.91
N ASP A 13 -6.36 -6.98 -2.67
CA ASP A 13 -7.28 -6.76 -1.56
C ASP A 13 -6.60 -5.86 -0.53
N PHE A 14 -7.16 -4.67 -0.33
CA PHE A 14 -6.59 -3.67 0.56
C PHE A 14 -6.63 -4.08 2.04
N ASP A 15 -7.66 -4.81 2.48
CA ASP A 15 -7.76 -5.26 3.88
C ASP A 15 -6.68 -6.29 4.19
N VAL A 16 -6.43 -7.21 3.26
CA VAL A 16 -5.34 -8.19 3.38
C VAL A 16 -3.97 -7.51 3.35
N THR A 17 -3.75 -6.56 2.43
CA THR A 17 -2.50 -5.80 2.36
C THR A 17 -2.27 -4.98 3.65
N GLU A 18 -3.28 -4.28 4.13
CA GLU A 18 -3.21 -3.50 5.37
C GLU A 18 -2.87 -4.38 6.57
N ALA A 19 -3.57 -5.51 6.75
CA ALA A 19 -3.31 -6.44 7.84
C ALA A 19 -1.90 -7.05 7.81
N PHE A 20 -1.34 -7.25 6.62
CA PHE A 20 0.05 -7.69 6.47
C PHE A 20 1.05 -6.61 6.92
N TYR A 21 0.91 -5.39 6.39
CA TYR A 21 1.84 -4.28 6.68
C TYR A 21 1.68 -3.72 8.11
N ALA A 22 0.50 -3.85 8.72
CA ALA A 22 0.27 -3.52 10.13
C ALA A 22 1.21 -4.31 11.06
N LYS A 23 1.48 -5.58 10.75
CA LYS A 23 2.44 -6.42 11.51
C LYS A 23 3.88 -5.89 11.41
N LEU A 24 4.20 -5.09 10.39
CA LEU A 24 5.49 -4.45 10.18
C LEU A 24 5.55 -3.02 10.73
N GLY A 25 4.49 -2.58 11.43
CA GLY A 25 4.38 -1.26 12.05
C GLY A 25 3.94 -0.14 11.11
N PHE A 26 3.43 -0.46 9.92
CA PHE A 26 2.75 0.53 9.09
C PHE A 26 1.32 0.78 9.59
N ALA A 27 0.85 2.00 9.44
CA ALA A 27 -0.53 2.39 9.70
C ALA A 27 -1.14 3.04 8.46
N THR A 28 -2.44 2.88 8.31
CA THR A 28 -3.21 3.48 7.22
C THR A 28 -3.38 4.97 7.46
N SER A 29 -2.90 5.78 6.51
CA SER A 29 -3.08 7.24 6.54
C SER A 29 -4.21 7.69 5.61
N TRP A 30 -4.48 6.94 4.55
CA TRP A 30 -5.61 7.13 3.64
C TRP A 30 -6.09 5.80 3.08
N LYS A 31 -7.41 5.63 2.91
CA LYS A 31 -8.00 4.46 2.27
C LYS A 31 -9.39 4.75 1.73
N ASP A 32 -9.59 4.46 0.46
CA ASP A 32 -10.89 4.37 -0.20
C ASP A 32 -10.92 3.14 -1.14
N ARG A 33 -11.88 3.09 -2.07
CA ARG A 33 -12.01 1.97 -3.02
C ARG A 33 -10.96 1.97 -4.13
N GLY A 34 -10.36 3.11 -4.43
CA GLY A 34 -9.42 3.32 -5.53
C GLY A 34 -7.97 3.49 -5.10
N TRP A 35 -7.72 3.84 -3.84
CA TRP A 35 -6.37 4.10 -3.35
C TRP A 35 -6.22 3.80 -1.86
N MET A 36 -5.04 3.32 -1.47
CA MET A 36 -4.65 3.16 -0.06
C MET A 36 -3.22 3.62 0.16
N ILE A 37 -2.99 4.38 1.22
CA ILE A 37 -1.66 4.86 1.64
C ILE A 37 -1.34 4.30 3.02
N LEU A 38 -0.21 3.62 3.14
CA LEU A 38 0.34 3.10 4.38
C LEU A 38 1.64 3.85 4.74
N GLN A 39 1.78 4.22 6.01
CA GLN A 39 2.94 4.99 6.49
C GLN A 39 3.59 4.35 7.72
N ARG A 40 4.92 4.49 7.82
CA ARG A 40 5.71 4.14 9.00
C ARG A 40 6.88 5.11 9.17
N GLY A 41 6.76 6.04 10.10
CA GLY A 41 7.75 7.11 10.25
C GLY A 41 7.83 7.94 8.96
N GLY A 42 9.02 8.03 8.36
CA GLY A 42 9.22 8.71 7.07
C GLY A 42 8.97 7.84 5.83
N LEU A 43 8.55 6.58 5.98
CA LEU A 43 8.27 5.68 4.86
C LEU A 43 6.80 5.76 4.46
N GLN A 44 6.54 5.78 3.16
CA GLN A 44 5.20 5.76 2.57
C GLN A 44 5.13 4.71 1.46
N LEU A 45 4.06 3.92 1.47
CA LEU A 45 3.68 2.97 0.42
C LEU A 45 2.27 3.31 -0.05
N GLU A 46 2.07 3.33 -1.36
CA GLU A 46 0.77 3.62 -1.94
C GLU A 46 0.31 2.43 -2.79
N PHE A 47 -0.98 2.12 -2.71
CA PHE A 47 -1.56 0.95 -3.35
C PHE A 47 -2.77 1.33 -4.21
N PHE A 48 -2.84 0.75 -5.40
CA PHE A 48 -4.01 0.78 -6.28
C PHE A 48 -4.65 -0.61 -6.36
N PRO A 49 -5.98 -0.71 -6.56
CA PRO A 49 -6.64 -2.00 -6.67
C PRO A 49 -6.24 -2.68 -7.97
N TYR A 50 -5.76 -3.93 -7.87
CA TYR A 50 -5.50 -4.81 -9.00
C TYR A 50 -5.88 -6.25 -8.64
N PRO A 51 -7.19 -6.58 -8.59
CA PRO A 51 -7.70 -7.85 -8.06
C PRO A 51 -7.21 -9.07 -8.82
N ASP A 52 -7.06 -8.95 -10.15
CA ASP A 52 -6.73 -10.06 -11.04
C ASP A 52 -5.21 -10.26 -11.22
N LEU A 53 -4.38 -9.54 -10.47
CA LEU A 53 -2.92 -9.70 -10.54
C LEU A 53 -2.53 -11.15 -10.18
N ASP A 54 -1.77 -11.80 -11.06
CA ASP A 54 -1.04 -13.01 -10.74
C ASP A 54 0.43 -12.67 -10.44
N PRO A 55 0.87 -12.71 -9.17
CA PRO A 55 2.25 -12.42 -8.83
C PRO A 55 3.25 -13.43 -9.41
N ALA A 56 2.80 -14.63 -9.81
CA ALA A 56 3.68 -15.67 -10.35
C ALA A 56 4.11 -15.41 -11.81
N THR A 57 3.50 -14.43 -12.48
CA THR A 57 3.76 -14.10 -13.89
C THR A 57 4.49 -12.77 -14.09
N SER A 58 5.05 -12.19 -13.03
CA SER A 58 5.78 -10.90 -13.05
C SER A 58 7.29 -11.06 -13.17
#